data_AF-A0A5K3F3R8-F1
#
_entry.id   AF-A0A5K3F3R8-F1
#
_cell.length_a   1.000
_cell.length_b   1.000
_cell.length_c   1.000
_cell.angle_alpha   90.00
_cell.angle_beta   90.00
_cell.angle_gamma   90.00
#
_symmetry.space_group_name_H-M   'P 1'
#
loop_
_entity.id
_entity.type
_entity.pdbx_description
1 polymer ?
#
loop_
_entity_poly.entity_id
_entity_poly.type
_entity_poly.pdbx_seq_one_letter_code
_entity_poly.pdbx_strand_id
1 'polypeptide(L)'
;LRSYVAGPDFVVYCDQVPDVAVKHQIHSVCFRAFDIAPSRWMDLDGLIAQVVSYIPKGNVLLATSCCGKEYFLSNDSGDSWASIERRHFQYWNSYKETHQMVSIPWTLAPPDFQPSSTGSNCTTYQVRQWHFCYDGVYYGNRRVVTWNDGCYF
;
A
#
# COMPACT_ATOMS: atom_id res chain seq x y z
N LEU A 1 6.69 3.46 6.76
CA LEU A 1 5.42 3.04 7.37
C LEU A 1 4.80 1.99 6.45
N ARG A 2 4.45 0.83 6.99
CA ARG A 2 3.68 -0.16 6.25
C ARG A 2 2.21 0.24 6.24
N SER A 3 1.60 0.25 5.06
CA SER A 3 0.21 0.67 4.90
C SER A 3 -0.42 0.09 3.66
N TYR A 4 -1.75 0.07 3.62
CA TYR A 4 -2.48 -0.21 2.38
C TYR A 4 -3.61 0.79 2.13
N VAL A 5 -3.97 0.93 0.86
CA VAL A 5 -5.15 1.64 0.37
C VAL A 5 -5.88 0.71 -0.58
N ALA A 6 -7.21 0.76 -0.60
CA ALA A 6 -8.01 -0.08 -1.49
C ALA A 6 -8.88 0.77 -2.41
N GLY A 7 -8.76 0.50 -3.72
CA GLY A 7 -9.73 0.89 -4.73
C GLY A 7 -10.89 -0.12 -4.80
N PRO A 8 -11.77 -0.01 -5.80
CA PRO A 8 -12.91 -0.90 -5.97
C PRO A 8 -12.51 -2.35 -6.27
N ASP A 9 -11.47 -2.54 -7.09
CA ASP A 9 -11.01 -3.83 -7.62
C ASP A 9 -9.48 -4.00 -7.53
N PHE A 10 -8.81 -3.12 -6.79
CA PHE A 10 -7.37 -3.19 -6.54
C PHE A 10 -7.03 -2.85 -5.10
N VAL A 11 -5.81 -3.21 -4.71
CA VAL A 11 -5.15 -2.76 -3.50
C VAL A 11 -3.79 -2.19 -3.83
N VAL A 12 -3.41 -1.16 -3.09
CA VAL A 12 -2.05 -0.63 -3.04
C VAL A 12 -1.49 -0.97 -1.67
N TYR A 13 -0.28 -1.50 -1.64
CA TYR A 13 0.48 -1.83 -0.46
C TYR A 13 1.80 -1.08 -0.50
N CYS A 14 2.13 -0.35 0.56
CA CYS A 14 3.42 0.31 0.70
C CYS A 14 4.14 -0.24 1.93
N ASP A 15 5.45 -0.43 1.81
CA ASP A 15 6.31 -0.86 2.91
C ASP A 15 7.68 -0.20 2.83
N GLN A 16 8.46 -0.39 3.89
CA GLN A 16 9.84 0.01 3.97
C GLN A 16 10.76 -1.16 3.65
N VAL A 17 11.66 -0.97 2.69
CA VAL A 17 12.66 -1.96 2.29
C VAL A 17 14.07 -1.40 2.48
N PRO A 18 15.07 -2.24 2.80
CA PRO A 18 16.46 -1.83 2.79
C PRO A 18 16.86 -1.33 1.40
N ASP A 19 17.60 -0.22 1.36
CA ASP A 19 18.22 0.27 0.14
C ASP A 19 19.41 -0.61 -0.22
N VAL A 20 19.43 -1.10 -1.47
CA VAL A 20 20.50 -1.97 -1.99
C VAL A 20 21.73 -1.17 -2.42
N ALA A 21 21.58 0.12 -2.75
CA ALA A 21 22.64 0.98 -3.23
C ALA A 21 23.33 1.75 -2.09
N VAL A 22 22.61 2.05 -1.00
CA VAL A 22 23.14 2.82 0.13
C VAL A 22 23.03 2.05 1.45
N LYS A 23 24.18 1.70 2.02
CA LYS A 23 24.25 0.98 3.30
C LYS A 23 23.47 1.69 4.40
N HIS A 24 22.61 0.93 5.10
CA HIS A 24 21.78 1.36 6.23
C HIS A 24 20.68 2.38 5.89
N GLN A 25 20.41 2.62 4.62
CA GLN A 25 19.26 3.42 4.23
C GLN A 25 18.05 2.50 4.05
N ILE A 26 16.89 3.01 4.44
CA ILE A 26 15.59 2.37 4.21
C ILE A 26 14.83 3.32 3.30
N HIS A 27 14.26 2.82 2.22
CA HIS A 27 13.34 3.58 1.39
C HIS A 27 11.96 2.91 1.41
N SER A 28 10.93 3.70 1.11
CA SER A 28 9.59 3.16 0.97
C SER A 28 9.35 2.79 -0.48
N VAL A 29 8.65 1.69 -0.69
CA VAL A 29 8.18 1.21 -2.00
C VAL A 29 6.69 0.93 -1.92
N CYS A 30 6.00 1.15 -3.04
CA CYS A 30 4.57 0.90 -3.15
C CYS A 30 4.29 -0.03 -4.33
N PHE A 31 3.44 -1.02 -4.10
CA PHE A 31 3.01 -1.99 -5.10
C PHE A 31 1.50 -2.03 -5.20
N ARG A 32 0.98 -2.35 -6.38
CA ARG A 32 -0.44 -2.58 -6.60
C ARG A 32 -0.69 -3.97 -7.15
N ALA A 33 -1.80 -4.57 -6.73
CA ALA A 33 -2.39 -5.73 -7.39
C ALA A 33 -3.90 -5.54 -7.58
N PHE A 34 -4.42 -6.16 -8.64
CA PHE A 34 -5.86 -6.21 -8.92
C PHE A 34 -6.48 -7.50 -8.40
N ASP A 35 -7.74 -7.44 -8.01
CA ASP A 35 -8.55 -8.57 -7.57
C ASP A 35 -8.65 -9.66 -8.66
N ILE A 36 -8.62 -9.30 -9.95
CA ILE A 36 -8.63 -10.25 -11.07
C ILE A 36 -7.31 -11.05 -11.21
N ALA A 37 -6.22 -10.52 -10.67
CA ALA A 37 -4.88 -11.11 -10.78
C ALA A 37 -4.10 -10.90 -9.46
N PRO A 38 -4.54 -11.48 -8.34
CA PRO A 38 -4.07 -11.10 -7.00
C PRO A 38 -2.62 -11.52 -6.69
N SER A 39 -1.96 -12.21 -7.63
CA SER A 39 -0.55 -12.60 -7.55
C SER A 39 0.36 -11.79 -8.49
N ARG A 40 -0.20 -10.84 -9.23
CA ARG A 40 0.56 -9.95 -10.11
C ARG A 40 0.63 -8.57 -9.46
N TRP A 41 1.75 -8.32 -8.80
CA TRP A 41 2.06 -7.03 -8.18
C TRP A 41 2.91 -6.19 -9.12
N MET A 42 2.58 -4.92 -9.23
CA MET A 42 3.29 -3.93 -10.04
C MET A 42 3.85 -2.85 -9.11
N ASP A 43 5.11 -2.49 -9.29
CA ASP A 43 5.74 -1.33 -8.66
C ASP A 43 5.09 -0.03 -9.15
N LEU A 44 4.83 0.91 -8.23
CA LEU A 44 4.09 2.14 -8.49
C LEU A 44 4.99 3.36 -8.75
N ASP A 45 6.23 3.16 -9.20
CA ASP A 45 7.28 4.18 -9.39
C ASP A 45 8.08 4.47 -8.12
N GLY A 46 9.41 4.50 -8.26
CA GLY A 46 10.36 4.71 -7.15
C GLY A 46 10.28 6.09 -6.50
N LEU A 47 9.58 7.05 -7.12
CA LEU A 47 9.28 8.35 -6.49
C LEU A 47 8.14 8.26 -5.47
N ILE A 48 7.27 7.25 -5.57
CA ILE A 48 6.09 7.09 -4.74
C ILE A 48 6.46 6.34 -3.47
N ALA A 49 6.74 7.10 -2.41
CA ALA A 49 7.09 6.55 -1.12
C ALA A 49 5.86 6.11 -0.31
N GLN A 50 4.71 6.73 -0.53
CA GLN A 50 3.49 6.37 0.17
C GLN A 50 2.26 6.81 -0.61
N VAL A 51 1.30 5.90 -0.79
CA VAL A 51 -0.05 6.24 -1.20
C VAL A 51 -0.88 6.49 0.05
N VAL A 52 -1.35 7.72 0.21
CA VAL A 52 -1.99 8.19 1.45
C VAL A 52 -3.49 8.06 1.43
N SER A 53 -4.11 8.09 0.26
CA SER A 53 -5.55 7.98 0.12
C SER A 53 -6.01 7.63 -1.29
N TYR A 54 -7.24 7.11 -1.35
CA TYR A 54 -8.00 6.88 -2.56
C TYR A 54 -9.32 7.65 -2.51
N ILE A 55 -9.68 8.32 -3.60
CA ILE A 55 -10.94 9.02 -3.76
C ILE A 55 -11.71 8.34 -4.91
N PRO A 56 -12.83 7.67 -4.62
CA PRO A 56 -13.63 6.96 -5.63
C PRO A 56 -14.06 7.87 -6.79
N LYS A 57 -14.38 9.12 -6.47
CA LYS A 57 -14.71 10.12 -7.48
C LYS A 57 -13.51 10.41 -8.37
N GLY A 58 -13.55 9.87 -9.58
CA GLY A 58 -12.49 10.05 -10.57
C GLY A 58 -11.31 9.09 -10.45
N ASN A 59 -11.45 8.02 -9.64
CA ASN A 59 -10.41 7.00 -9.45
C ASN A 59 -9.07 7.58 -9.01
N VAL A 60 -9.09 8.53 -8.07
CA VAL A 60 -7.92 9.32 -7.71
C VAL A 60 -7.13 8.65 -6.59
N LEU A 61 -5.87 8.36 -6.82
CA LEU A 61 -4.89 8.05 -5.77
C LEU A 61 -4.05 9.28 -5.47
N LEU A 62 -3.87 9.56 -4.19
CA LEU A 62 -2.93 10.58 -3.73
C LEU A 62 -1.71 9.91 -3.10
N ALA A 63 -0.54 10.40 -3.46
CA ALA A 63 0.71 9.89 -2.94
C ALA A 63 1.70 11.00 -2.60
N THR A 64 2.73 10.64 -1.86
CA THR A 64 3.83 11.53 -1.48
C THR A 64 5.17 10.89 -1.77
N SER A 65 6.18 11.72 -2.05
CA SER A 65 7.57 11.26 -2.09
C SER A 65 8.13 11.07 -0.68
N CYS A 66 9.34 10.50 -0.62
CA CYS A 66 10.06 10.32 0.63
C CYS A 66 10.14 11.65 1.40
N CYS A 67 9.85 11.60 2.70
CA CYS A 67 9.73 12.78 3.59
C CYS A 67 8.59 13.76 3.25
N GLY A 68 7.65 13.41 2.37
CA GLY A 68 6.46 14.21 2.10
C GLY A 68 6.74 15.55 1.41
N LYS A 69 7.83 15.62 0.63
CA LYS A 69 8.28 16.85 -0.03
C LYS A 69 7.48 17.17 -1.30
N GLU A 70 7.09 16.13 -2.02
CA GLU A 70 6.32 16.24 -3.25
C GLU A 70 5.01 15.47 -3.12
N TYR A 71 4.03 15.90 -3.90
CA TYR A 71 2.68 15.36 -3.91
C TYR A 71 2.37 14.87 -5.32
N PHE A 72 1.75 13.71 -5.40
CA PHE A 72 1.41 13.08 -6.66
C PHE A 72 -0.05 12.68 -6.70
N LEU A 73 -0.56 12.62 -7.91
CA LEU A 73 -1.91 12.17 -8.22
C LEU A 73 -1.84 11.15 -9.36
N SER A 74 -2.58 10.06 -9.20
CA SER A 74 -2.90 9.13 -10.28
C SER A 74 -4.41 9.04 -10.43
N ASN A 75 -4.91 8.92 -11.65
CA ASN A 75 -6.31 8.67 -11.96
C ASN A 75 -6.53 7.36 -12.76
N ASP A 76 -5.46 6.60 -12.97
CA ASP A 76 -5.39 5.34 -13.70
C ASP A 76 -4.96 4.18 -12.79
N SER A 77 -5.41 4.25 -11.53
CA SER A 77 -5.12 3.25 -10.50
C SER A 77 -3.62 3.05 -10.25
N GLY A 78 -2.76 4.04 -10.49
CA GLY A 78 -1.32 4.01 -10.23
C GLY A 78 -0.46 3.57 -11.41
N ASP A 79 -1.01 3.49 -12.63
CA ASP A 79 -0.19 3.21 -13.83
C ASP A 79 0.70 4.41 -14.19
N SER A 80 0.22 5.63 -13.93
CA SER A 80 0.99 6.86 -14.10
C SER A 80 0.72 7.87 -12.99
N TRP A 81 1.71 8.73 -12.74
CA TRP A 81 1.67 9.74 -11.68
C TRP A 81 1.98 11.13 -12.21
N ALA A 82 1.14 12.09 -11.85
CA ALA A 82 1.37 13.51 -12.10
C ALA A 82 1.79 14.21 -10.80
N SER A 83 2.86 15.00 -10.86
CA SER A 83 3.20 15.91 -9.76
C SER A 83 2.15 17.01 -9.63
N ILE A 84 1.73 17.30 -8.40
CA ILE A 84 0.72 18.31 -8.10
C ILE A 84 1.17 19.22 -6.96
N GLU A 85 0.62 20.43 -6.95
CA GLU A 85 0.87 21.36 -5.85
C GLU A 85 0.17 20.93 -4.55
N ARG A 86 0.77 21.31 -3.42
CA ARG A 86 0.23 21.04 -2.07
C ARG A 86 -1.23 21.43 -1.90
N ARG A 87 -1.65 22.57 -2.46
CA ARG A 87 -3.05 23.03 -2.36
C ARG A 87 -4.01 22.07 -3.07
N HIS A 88 -3.62 21.60 -4.25
CA HIS A 88 -4.41 20.64 -5.01
C HIS A 88 -4.49 19.29 -4.28
N PHE A 89 -3.38 18.84 -3.70
CA PHE A 89 -3.33 17.65 -2.86
C PHE A 89 -4.25 17.75 -1.64
N GLN A 90 -4.20 18.86 -0.90
CA GLN A 90 -5.03 19.09 0.27
C GLN A 90 -6.52 19.14 -0.08
N TYR A 91 -6.86 19.76 -1.21
CA TYR A 91 -8.24 19.77 -1.72
C TYR A 91 -8.75 18.33 -1.90
N TRP A 92 -8.04 17.50 -2.67
CA TRP A 92 -8.45 16.11 -2.88
C TRP A 92 -8.45 15.29 -1.60
N ASN A 93 -7.47 15.44 -0.72
CA ASN A 93 -7.38 14.63 0.49
C ASN A 93 -8.48 14.97 1.52
N SER A 94 -9.15 16.12 1.36
CA SER A 94 -10.28 16.56 2.18
C SER A 94 -11.65 16.16 1.60
N TYR A 95 -11.69 15.46 0.45
CA TYR A 95 -12.94 15.13 -0.22
C TYR A 95 -13.78 14.16 0.62
N LYS A 96 -15.12 14.30 0.57
CA LYS A 96 -16.07 13.62 1.48
C LYS A 96 -16.04 12.08 1.41
N GLU A 97 -15.49 11.52 0.33
CA GLU A 97 -15.41 10.08 0.05
C GLU A 97 -13.96 9.58 0.06
N THR A 98 -13.04 10.34 0.67
CA THR A 98 -11.63 9.95 0.73
C THR A 98 -11.45 8.74 1.65
N HIS A 99 -10.97 7.64 1.08
CA HIS A 99 -10.51 6.47 1.81
C HIS A 99 -9.04 6.66 2.17
N GLN A 100 -8.78 6.95 3.44
CA GLN A 100 -7.43 7.10 3.96
C GLN A 100 -6.70 5.75 3.99
N MET A 101 -5.38 5.78 3.89
CA MET A 101 -4.56 4.60 4.09
C MET A 101 -4.76 3.99 5.47
N VAL A 102 -4.71 2.67 5.54
CA VAL A 102 -4.71 1.91 6.78
C VAL A 102 -3.26 1.56 7.11
N SER A 103 -2.81 2.00 8.28
CA SER A 103 -1.47 1.68 8.78
C SER A 103 -1.44 0.27 9.36
N ILE A 104 -0.45 -0.52 8.99
CA ILE A 104 -0.18 -1.86 9.56
C ILE A 104 1.06 -1.73 10.46
N PRO A 105 0.89 -1.62 11.79
CA PRO A 105 1.99 -1.44 12.72
C PRO A 105 2.82 -2.72 12.84
N TRP A 106 4.15 -2.56 12.84
CA TRP A 106 5.10 -3.63 13.13
C TRP A 106 5.40 -3.78 14.63
N THR A 107 5.24 -2.70 15.40
CA THR A 107 5.76 -2.58 16.77
C THR A 107 4.76 -3.00 17.84
N LEU A 108 3.46 -2.84 17.57
CA LEU A 108 2.36 -3.17 18.48
C LEU A 108 1.31 -3.94 17.69
N ALA A 109 1.57 -5.23 17.49
CA ALA A 109 0.62 -6.13 16.87
C ALA A 109 -0.62 -6.28 17.78
N PRO A 110 -1.84 -6.04 17.27
CA PRO A 110 -3.06 -6.39 17.98
C PRO A 110 -3.05 -7.89 18.35
N PRO A 111 -3.78 -8.31 19.41
CA PRO A 111 -3.83 -9.72 19.82
C PRO A 111 -4.22 -10.69 18.70
N ASP A 112 -5.02 -10.24 17.72
CA ASP A 112 -5.48 -11.04 16.58
C ASP A 112 -4.51 -11.03 15.39
N PHE A 113 -3.49 -10.16 15.41
CA PHE A 113 -2.43 -10.08 14.40
C PHE A 113 -1.22 -10.94 14.82
N GLN A 114 -1.47 -12.25 14.94
CA GLN A 114 -0.47 -13.24 15.36
C GLN A 114 0.02 -14.11 14.20
N PRO A 115 1.23 -14.68 14.30
CA PRO A 115 1.77 -15.61 13.29
C PRO A 115 0.88 -16.83 12.98
N SER A 116 0.04 -17.24 13.95
CA SER A 116 -0.89 -18.37 13.80
C SER A 116 -2.15 -18.01 12.98
N SER A 117 -2.47 -16.72 12.84
CA SER A 117 -3.64 -16.24 12.12
C SER A 117 -3.25 -15.91 10.67
N THR A 118 -3.67 -16.75 9.73
CA THR A 118 -3.32 -16.64 8.31
C THR A 118 -4.54 -16.79 7.40
N GLY A 119 -4.42 -16.31 6.16
CA GLY A 119 -5.50 -16.39 5.18
C GLY A 119 -6.78 -15.71 5.66
N SER A 120 -7.92 -16.35 5.44
CA SER A 120 -9.22 -15.79 5.80
C SER A 120 -9.48 -15.71 7.31
N ASN A 121 -8.65 -16.35 8.14
CA ASN A 121 -8.75 -16.23 9.61
C ASN A 121 -8.11 -14.93 10.12
N CYS A 122 -7.26 -14.29 9.31
CA CYS A 122 -6.58 -13.04 9.62
C CYS A 122 -7.43 -11.85 9.14
N THR A 123 -8.18 -11.26 10.07
CA THR A 123 -9.23 -10.27 9.76
C THR A 123 -8.89 -8.86 10.25
N THR A 124 -7.82 -8.69 11.04
CA THR A 124 -7.42 -7.40 11.61
C THR A 124 -7.18 -6.33 10.55
N TYR A 125 -6.49 -6.70 9.47
CA TYR A 125 -6.21 -5.84 8.33
C TYR A 125 -6.75 -6.51 7.07
N GLN A 126 -8.08 -6.43 6.91
CA GLN A 126 -8.79 -7.03 5.79
C GLN A 126 -9.47 -5.96 4.94
N VAL A 127 -9.45 -6.19 3.63
CA VAL A 127 -10.33 -5.49 2.69
C VAL A 127 -10.78 -6.45 1.59
N ARG A 128 -12.09 -6.67 1.49
CA ARG A 128 -12.66 -7.70 0.60
C ARG A 128 -12.01 -9.07 0.87
N GLN A 129 -11.35 -9.65 -0.14
CA GLN A 129 -10.62 -10.91 -0.06
C GLN A 129 -9.13 -10.73 0.28
N TRP A 130 -8.65 -9.49 0.41
CA TRP A 130 -7.26 -9.22 0.79
C TRP A 130 -7.11 -9.25 2.30
N HIS A 131 -6.17 -10.07 2.77
CA HIS A 131 -5.82 -10.20 4.18
C HIS A 131 -4.33 -9.89 4.34
N PHE A 132 -4.02 -8.82 5.06
CA PHE A 132 -2.64 -8.45 5.39
C PHE A 132 -2.31 -9.06 6.74
N CYS A 133 -1.49 -10.11 6.73
CA CYS A 133 -1.22 -10.96 7.89
C CYS A 133 0.22 -10.80 8.38
N TYR A 134 0.53 -11.43 9.51
CA TYR A 134 1.83 -11.30 10.15
C TYR A 134 2.98 -11.78 9.26
N ASP A 135 2.76 -12.78 8.41
CA ASP A 135 3.80 -13.43 7.58
C ASP A 135 3.68 -13.13 6.07
N GLY A 136 2.58 -12.51 5.63
CA GLY A 136 2.40 -12.16 4.23
C GLY A 136 1.09 -11.44 3.91
N VAL A 137 0.86 -11.23 2.61
CA VAL A 137 -0.46 -10.87 2.08
C VAL A 137 -1.11 -12.11 1.51
N TYR A 138 -2.40 -12.27 1.81
CA TYR A 138 -3.25 -13.34 1.30
C TYR A 138 -4.41 -12.78 0.48
N TYR A 139 -4.84 -13.55 -0.51
CA TYR A 139 -6.12 -13.39 -1.18
C TYR A 139 -7.01 -14.61 -0.86
N GLY A 140 -8.02 -14.43 -0.01
CA GLY A 140 -8.69 -15.52 0.68
C GLY A 140 -7.70 -16.33 1.52
N ASN A 141 -7.64 -17.64 1.30
CA ASN A 141 -6.68 -18.53 1.98
C ASN A 141 -5.35 -18.71 1.23
N ARG A 142 -5.18 -18.07 0.07
CA ARG A 142 -3.96 -18.21 -0.75
C ARG A 142 -2.98 -17.09 -0.43
N ARG A 143 -1.78 -17.44 0.03
CA ARG A 143 -0.67 -16.46 0.17
C ARG A 143 -0.23 -15.98 -1.20
N VAL A 144 -0.11 -14.67 -1.38
CA VAL A 144 0.29 -14.01 -2.64
C VAL A 144 1.53 -13.13 -2.48
N VAL A 145 1.84 -12.70 -1.26
CA VAL A 145 3.11 -12.06 -0.88
C VAL A 145 3.57 -12.70 0.43
N THR A 146 4.87 -12.85 0.58
CA THR A 146 5.56 -13.35 1.78
C THR A 146 6.49 -12.25 2.26
N TRP A 147 6.48 -11.97 3.56
CA TRP A 147 7.42 -10.99 4.13
C TRP A 147 8.80 -11.59 4.35
N ASN A 148 8.88 -12.92 4.43
CA ASN A 148 10.06 -13.65 4.90
C ASN A 148 10.87 -14.31 3.78
N ASP A 149 10.39 -14.31 2.53
CA ASP A 149 11.24 -14.79 1.43
C ASP A 149 12.20 -13.67 1.06
N GLY A 150 13.39 -13.73 1.66
CA GLY A 150 14.53 -12.91 1.30
C GLY A 150 15.03 -13.24 -0.10
N CYS A 151 14.33 -12.78 -1.13
CA CYS A 151 14.95 -12.54 -2.42
C CYS A 151 15.45 -11.10 -2.43
N TYR A 152 16.61 -10.90 -1.78
CA TYR A 152 17.45 -9.73 -2.02
C TYR A 152 17.85 -9.77 -3.50
N PHE A 153 17.38 -8.79 -4.28
CA PHE A 153 17.93 -8.51 -5.61
C PHE A 153 19.31 -7.86 -5.48
#